data_AF-A0A8J3BQZ5-F1
#
_entry.id   AF-A0A8J3BQZ5-F1
#
_cell.length_a   1.000
_cell.length_b   1.000
_cell.length_c   1.000
_cell.angle_alpha   90.00
_cell.angle_beta   90.00
_cell.angle_gamma   90.00
#
_symmetry.space_group_name_H-M   'P 1'
#
loop_
_entity.id
_entity.type
_entity.pdbx_description
1 polymer ?
#
loop_
_entity_poly.entity_id
_entity_poly.type
_entity_poly.pdbx_seq_one_letter_code
_entity_poly.pdbx_strand_id
1 'polypeptide(L)'
;MNTNQSTGRRRLALVAPLDPVPVEGPTTAELEEIEAEWPLIAAELEVVDAECAMARTGSPSELDHRRLRRARDRVLREAAALSTGRRVVTSWAA
;
A
#
# COMPACT_ATOMS: atom_id res chain seq x y z
N MET A 1 -4.10 -45.72 27.51
CA MET A 1 -3.87 -44.55 28.40
C MET A 1 -3.78 -43.28 27.55
N ASN A 2 -4.80 -42.41 27.68
CA ASN A 2 -4.87 -40.94 27.48
C ASN A 2 -4.33 -40.30 26.16
N THR A 3 -5.05 -39.75 25.17
CA THR A 3 -6.25 -38.86 24.99
C THR A 3 -6.14 -37.38 25.39
N ASN A 4 -5.44 -36.57 24.60
CA ASN A 4 -5.60 -35.11 24.60
C ASN A 4 -5.19 -34.55 23.22
N GLN A 5 -6.04 -34.26 22.22
CA GLN A 5 -7.39 -33.71 22.17
C GLN A 5 -7.58 -32.41 22.96
N SER A 6 -6.73 -31.41 22.70
CA SER A 6 -7.03 -30.02 23.02
C SER A 6 -7.40 -29.24 21.75
N THR A 7 -8.71 -29.27 21.55
CA THR A 7 -9.59 -28.38 20.82
C THR A 7 -9.15 -26.91 20.80
N GLY A 8 -9.04 -26.34 19.60
CA GLY A 8 -8.86 -24.90 19.41
C GLY A 8 -9.31 -24.42 18.03
N ARG A 9 -10.35 -25.02 17.43
CA ARG A 9 -10.98 -24.47 16.22
C ARG A 9 -11.67 -23.15 16.62
N ARG A 10 -10.94 -22.04 16.53
CA ARG A 10 -11.53 -20.70 16.57
C ARG A 10 -12.55 -20.61 15.44
N ARG A 11 -13.83 -20.67 15.78
CA ARG A 11 -14.92 -20.34 14.88
C ARG A 11 -14.74 -18.88 14.50
N LEU A 12 -14.23 -18.62 13.30
CA LEU A 12 -14.27 -17.29 12.71
C LEU A 12 -15.75 -16.89 12.68
N ALA A 13 -16.12 -15.87 13.45
CA ALA A 13 -17.45 -15.29 13.33
C ALA A 13 -17.57 -14.78 11.90
N LEU A 14 -18.57 -15.26 11.17
CA LEU A 14 -18.90 -14.73 9.86
C LEU A 14 -19.24 -13.24 10.07
N VAL A 15 -18.45 -12.36 9.47
CA VAL A 15 -18.75 -10.93 9.43
C VAL A 15 -20.11 -10.79 8.76
N ALA A 16 -21.06 -10.15 9.45
CA ALA A 16 -22.37 -9.87 8.87
C ALA A 16 -22.18 -9.08 7.56
N PRO A 17 -23.00 -9.34 6.52
CA PRO A 17 -22.94 -8.55 5.30
C PRO A 17 -23.13 -7.08 5.65
N LEU A 18 -22.23 -6.23 5.15
CA LEU A 18 -22.39 -4.78 5.23
C LEU A 18 -23.74 -4.44 4.60
N ASP A 19 -24.59 -3.70 5.31
CA ASP A 19 -25.79 -3.14 4.72
C ASP A 19 -25.41 -2.40 3.42
N PRO A 20 -26.20 -2.51 2.34
CA PRO A 20 -25.87 -1.84 1.09
C PRO A 20 -25.87 -0.34 1.33
N VAL A 21 -24.68 0.24 1.41
CA VAL A 21 -24.49 1.68 1.39
C VAL A 21 -25.02 2.16 0.04
N PRO A 22 -25.96 3.12 -0.02
CA PRO A 22 -26.31 3.77 -1.27
C PRO A 22 -25.02 4.38 -1.85
N VAL A 23 -24.49 3.76 -2.92
CA VAL A 23 -23.23 4.21 -3.53
C VAL A 23 -23.54 5.35 -4.48
N GLU A 24 -23.60 6.55 -3.93
CA GLU A 24 -23.28 7.75 -4.70
C GLU A 24 -21.75 7.71 -4.93
N GLY A 25 -21.35 7.58 -6.19
CA GLY A 25 -19.94 7.49 -6.56
C GLY A 25 -19.21 8.82 -6.36
N PRO A 26 -17.87 8.80 -6.30
CA PRO A 26 -17.08 10.03 -6.24
C PRO A 26 -17.35 10.92 -7.45
N THR A 27 -17.36 12.23 -7.22
CA THR A 27 -17.40 13.25 -8.25
C THR A 27 -16.09 13.26 -9.06
N THR A 28 -16.10 13.88 -10.24
CA THR A 28 -14.88 14.03 -11.06
C THR A 28 -13.77 14.75 -10.29
N ALA A 29 -14.10 15.76 -9.49
CA ALA A 29 -13.11 16.51 -8.71
C ALA A 29 -12.46 15.64 -7.62
N GLU A 30 -13.25 14.80 -6.94
CA GLU A 30 -12.73 13.85 -5.95
C GLU A 30 -11.87 12.76 -6.62
N LEU A 31 -12.24 12.31 -7.82
CA LEU A 31 -11.40 11.38 -8.60
C LEU A 31 -10.08 12.02 -9.04
N GLU A 32 -10.09 13.30 -9.43
CA GLU A 32 -8.87 14.04 -9.75
C GLU A 32 -7.96 14.23 -8.54
N GLU A 33 -8.53 14.40 -7.34
CA GLU A 33 -7.78 14.48 -6.09
C GLU A 33 -7.08 13.16 -5.77
N ILE A 34 -7.79 12.03 -5.91
CA ILE A 34 -7.20 10.68 -5.76
C ILE A 34 -6.08 10.45 -6.77
N GLU A 35 -6.28 10.82 -8.04
CA GLU A 35 -5.26 10.67 -9.08
C GLU A 35 -4.01 11.51 -8.75
N ALA A 36 -4.18 12.68 -8.12
CA ALA A 36 -3.07 13.52 -7.68
C ALA A 36 -2.24 12.86 -6.55
N GLU A 37 -2.84 12.01 -5.72
CA GLU A 37 -2.15 11.25 -4.66
C GLU A 37 -1.36 10.03 -5.20
N TRP A 38 -1.72 9.54 -6.38
CA TRP A 38 -1.21 8.29 -6.93
C TRP A 38 0.33 8.22 -7.03
N PRO A 39 1.06 9.29 -7.43
CA PRO A 39 2.51 9.28 -7.43
C PRO A 39 3.14 9.01 -6.06
N LEU A 40 2.57 9.55 -4.98
CA LEU A 40 3.01 9.32 -3.60
C LEU A 40 2.72 7.89 -3.17
N ILE A 41 1.50 7.42 -3.40
CA ILE A 41 1.10 6.03 -3.12
C ILE A 41 2.03 5.04 -3.82
N ALA A 42 2.33 5.27 -5.11
CA ALA A 42 3.28 4.45 -5.86
C ALA A 42 4.69 4.46 -5.26
N ALA A 43 5.16 5.59 -4.73
CA ALA A 43 6.46 5.68 -4.07
C ALA A 43 6.49 4.91 -2.73
N GLU A 44 5.38 4.94 -1.99
CA GLU A 44 5.24 4.17 -0.75
C GLU A 44 5.18 2.66 -1.03
N LEU A 45 4.52 2.24 -2.11
CA LEU A 45 4.52 0.86 -2.57
C LEU A 45 5.93 0.37 -2.92
N GLU A 46 6.76 1.20 -3.58
CA GLU A 46 8.17 0.85 -3.85
C GLU A 46 8.98 0.61 -2.56
N VAL A 47 8.68 1.33 -1.48
CA VAL A 47 9.31 1.10 -0.16
C VAL A 47 8.91 -0.27 0.37
N VAL A 48 7.61 -0.58 0.36
CA VAL A 48 7.10 -1.87 0.83
C VAL A 48 7.66 -3.02 -0.02
N ASP A 49 7.74 -2.86 -1.33
CA ASP A 49 8.33 -3.86 -2.23
C ASP A 49 9.81 -4.11 -1.93
N ALA A 50 10.58 -3.06 -1.65
CA ALA A 50 11.97 -3.17 -1.23
C ALA A 50 12.10 -3.89 0.13
N GLU A 51 11.26 -3.54 1.10
CA GLU A 51 11.24 -4.18 2.43
C GLU A 51 10.83 -5.66 2.34
N CYS A 52 9.83 -5.99 1.52
CA CYS A 52 9.43 -7.36 1.23
C CYS A 52 10.55 -8.16 0.54
N ALA A 53 11.29 -7.55 -0.39
CA ALA A 53 12.45 -8.21 -1.02
C ALA A 53 13.54 -8.55 0.00
N MET A 54 13.85 -7.61 0.90
CA MET A 54 14.80 -7.83 2.00
C MET A 54 14.33 -8.94 2.95
N ALA A 55 13.04 -8.93 3.32
CA ALA A 55 12.44 -9.95 4.19
C ALA A 55 12.47 -11.36 3.57
N ARG A 56 12.24 -11.48 2.26
CA ARG A 56 12.29 -12.78 1.55
C ARG A 56 13.68 -13.39 1.52
N THR A 57 14.72 -12.57 1.41
CA THR A 57 16.11 -13.07 1.33
C THR A 57 16.70 -13.39 2.69
N GLY A 58 16.31 -12.66 3.75
CA GLY A 58 16.88 -12.82 5.09
C GLY A 58 18.35 -12.40 5.23
N SER A 59 19.01 -12.04 4.12
CA SER A 59 20.38 -11.52 4.07
C SER A 59 20.47 -10.46 2.97
N PRO A 60 19.96 -9.24 3.22
CA PRO A 60 19.89 -8.18 2.22
C PRO A 60 21.25 -7.80 1.68
N SER A 61 21.31 -7.50 0.37
CA SER A 61 22.52 -7.00 -0.28
C SER A 61 22.62 -5.47 -0.20
N GLU A 62 23.80 -4.93 -0.49
CA GLU A 62 24.00 -3.48 -0.66
C GLU A 62 23.07 -2.86 -1.71
N LEU A 63 22.74 -3.63 -2.76
CA LEU A 63 21.80 -3.17 -3.79
C LEU A 63 20.39 -3.01 -3.20
N ASP A 64 19.96 -3.90 -2.32
CA ASP A 64 18.64 -3.83 -1.68
C ASP A 64 18.55 -2.61 -0.76
N HIS A 65 19.61 -2.34 0.00
CA HIS A 65 19.70 -1.11 0.80
C HIS A 65 19.68 0.16 -0.07
N ARG A 66 20.33 0.15 -1.24
CA ARG A 66 20.27 1.27 -2.19
C ARG A 66 18.87 1.45 -2.78
N ARG A 67 18.16 0.36 -3.10
CA ARG A 67 16.77 0.40 -3.57
C ARG A 67 15.86 1.01 -2.52
N LEU A 68 15.96 0.55 -1.27
CA LEU A 68 15.18 1.09 -0.16
C LEU A 68 15.43 2.59 0.05
N ARG A 69 16.68 3.04 0.01
CA ARG A 69 17.00 4.48 0.11
C ARG A 69 16.37 5.28 -1.02
N ARG A 70 16.50 4.83 -2.27
CA ARG A 70 15.90 5.51 -3.43
C ARG A 70 14.37 5.59 -3.35
N ALA A 71 13.72 4.53 -2.90
CA ALA A 71 12.28 4.50 -2.71
C ALA A 71 11.84 5.51 -1.63
N ARG A 72 12.55 5.55 -0.48
CA ARG A 72 12.30 6.55 0.58
C ARG A 72 12.55 7.99 0.11
N ASP A 73 13.61 8.22 -0.65
CA ASP A 73 13.89 9.53 -1.25
C ASP A 73 12.79 9.93 -2.26
N ARG A 74 12.18 8.95 -2.95
CA ARG A 74 11.04 9.18 -3.82
C ARG A 74 9.81 9.58 -3.03
N VAL A 75 9.48 8.88 -1.94
CA VAL A 75 8.37 9.26 -1.04
C VAL A 75 8.48 10.72 -0.60
N LEU A 76 9.65 11.14 -0.13
CA LEU A 76 9.86 12.53 0.29
C LEU A 76 9.64 13.54 -0.84
N ARG A 77 10.09 13.22 -2.06
CA ARG A 77 9.90 14.07 -3.24
C ARG A 77 8.43 14.18 -3.64
N GLU A 78 7.72 13.06 -3.69
CA GLU A 78 6.30 13.05 -4.09
C GLU A 78 5.41 13.68 -3.00
N ALA A 79 5.72 13.49 -1.72
CA ALA A 79 5.03 14.16 -0.62
C ALA A 79 5.21 15.69 -0.68
N ALA A 80 6.44 16.15 -0.99
CA ALA A 80 6.70 17.56 -1.24
C ALA A 80 5.96 18.10 -2.47
N ALA A 81 5.85 17.30 -3.54
CA ALA A 81 5.10 17.68 -4.74
C ALA A 81 3.59 17.81 -4.46
N LEU A 82 3.00 16.82 -3.78
CA LEU A 82 1.58 16.80 -3.41
C LEU A 82 1.23 17.98 -2.50
N SER A 83 2.01 18.20 -1.44
CA SER A 83 1.78 19.32 -0.50
C SER A 83 1.92 20.71 -1.12
N THR A 84 2.71 20.85 -2.19
CA THR A 84 2.87 22.12 -2.92
C THR A 84 1.88 22.27 -4.08
N GLY A 85 0.96 21.32 -4.27
CA GLY A 85 0.01 21.32 -5.39
C GLY A 85 0.66 21.13 -6.75
N ARG A 86 1.90 20.63 -6.79
CA ARG A 86 2.62 20.34 -8.02
C ARG A 86 2.07 19.05 -8.62
N ARG A 87 1.02 19.19 -9.41
CA ARG A 87 0.45 18.05 -10.15
C ARG A 87 1.45 17.56 -11.19
N VAL A 88 2.00 16.38 -10.97
CA VAL A 88 2.65 15.60 -12.02
C VAL A 88 1.53 14.84 -12.70
N VAL A 89 1.17 15.24 -13.92
CA VAL A 89 0.17 14.50 -14.70
C VAL A 89 0.81 13.19 -15.14
N THR A 90 0.55 12.11 -14.41
CA THR A 90 0.90 10.76 -14.82
C THR A 90 -0.30 10.17 -15.55
N SER A 91 -0.28 10.22 -16.87
CA SER A 91 -1.16 9.37 -17.69
C SER A 91 -0.79 7.92 -17.43
N TRP A 92 -1.61 7.18 -16.68
CA TRP A 92 -1.47 5.74 -16.48
C TRP A 92 -1.75 4.91 -17.75
N ALA A 93 -1.95 5.58 -18.90
CA ALA A 93 -2.03 4.97 -20.22
C ALA A 93 -0.66 4.99 -20.92
N ALA A 94 0.12 3.91 -20.73
CA ALA A 94 1.16 3.45 -21.66
C ALA A 94 1.45 1.97 -21.43
#